data_AF-A0AAD8QTY9-F1
#
_entry.id   AF-A0AAD8QTY9-F1
#
_cell.length_a   1.000
_cell.length_b   1.000
_cell.length_c   1.000
_cell.angle_alpha   90.00
_cell.angle_beta   90.00
_cell.angle_gamma   90.00
#
_symmetry.space_group_name_H-M   'P 1'
#
loop_
_entity.id
_entity.type
_entity.pdbx_description
1 polymer ?
#
loop_
_entity_poly.entity_id
_entity_poly.type
_entity_poly.pdbx_seq_one_letter_code
_entity_poly.pdbx_strand_id
1 'polypeptide(L)'
;MAFHLRSISLPSRPQANEAEVEQELLSLEASISSSTTIGTMCDGLRRLGDIYNGVEEIIGLPSNQVGKMLNGEMDSSLELLDLCSIMQEIFVGAASGSKKRR
;
A
#
# COMPACT_ATOMS: atom_id res chain seq x y z
N MET A 1 11.38 -6.06 30.87
CA MET A 1 10.24 -5.18 30.55
C MET A 1 9.58 -5.74 29.31
N ALA A 2 8.33 -6.18 29.43
CA ALA A 2 7.61 -6.83 28.34
C ALA A 2 7.11 -5.78 27.34
N PHE A 3 7.65 -5.80 26.13
CA PHE A 3 7.20 -4.95 25.03
C PHE A 3 5.87 -5.52 24.50
N HIS A 4 4.76 -4.96 24.97
CA HIS A 4 3.46 -5.18 24.32
C HIS A 4 3.49 -4.48 22.96
N LEU A 5 3.73 -5.25 21.89
CA LEU A 5 3.41 -4.80 20.54
C LEU A 5 1.89 -4.60 20.46
N ARG A 6 1.45 -3.34 20.42
CA ARG A 6 0.10 -3.00 19.97
C ARG A 6 0.09 -3.11 18.45
N SER A 7 -0.77 -3.97 17.91
CA SER A 7 -1.07 -4.03 16.48
C SER A 7 -1.46 -2.63 16.01
N ILE A 8 -0.69 -2.08 15.08
CA ILE A 8 -1.04 -0.87 14.36
C ILE A 8 -2.04 -1.28 13.27
N SER A 9 -3.34 -1.24 13.60
CA SER A 9 -4.36 -1.26 12.55
C SER A 9 -4.19 0.01 11.74
N LEU A 10 -3.73 -0.14 10.49
CA LEU A 10 -3.67 0.97 9.54
C LEU A 10 -5.06 1.63 9.46
N PRO A 11 -5.14 2.96 9.38
CA PRO A 11 -6.41 3.60 9.10
C PRO A 11 -6.90 3.01 7.78
N SER A 12 -8.02 2.28 7.85
CA SER A 12 -8.75 1.85 6.67
C SER A 12 -9.24 3.13 6.01
N ARG A 13 -8.45 3.64 5.06
CA ARG A 13 -8.91 4.62 4.11
C ARG A 13 -10.18 4.02 3.50
N PRO A 14 -11.34 4.70 3.56
CA PRO A 14 -12.52 4.21 2.88
C PRO A 14 -12.13 4.11 1.40
N GLN A 15 -11.98 2.88 0.91
CA GLN A 15 -11.92 2.65 -0.52
C GLN A 15 -13.28 3.12 -1.02
N ALA A 16 -13.28 4.17 -1.85
CA ALA A 16 -14.50 4.59 -2.54
C ALA A 16 -15.05 3.34 -3.23
N ASN A 17 -16.28 2.98 -2.87
CA ASN A 17 -16.90 1.77 -3.39
C ASN A 17 -17.48 2.07 -4.78
N GLU A 18 -17.55 1.06 -5.63
CA GLU A 18 -18.04 1.20 -7.01
C GLU A 18 -19.42 1.88 -7.09
N ALA A 19 -20.34 1.52 -6.18
CA ALA A 19 -21.68 2.08 -6.13
C ALA A 19 -21.71 3.59 -5.75
N GLU A 20 -20.80 4.04 -4.90
CA GLU A 20 -20.66 5.44 -4.49
C GLU A 20 -20.13 6.28 -5.65
N VAL A 21 -19.15 5.77 -6.39
CA VAL A 21 -18.64 6.40 -7.62
C VAL A 21 -19.74 6.52 -8.67
N GLU A 22 -20.53 5.46 -8.89
CA GLU A 22 -21.66 5.50 -9.82
C GLU A 22 -22.72 6.54 -9.40
N GLN A 23 -23.05 6.59 -8.11
CA GLN A 23 -24.00 7.55 -7.55
C GLN A 23 -23.52 9.00 -7.75
N GLU A 24 -22.24 9.27 -7.52
CA GLU A 24 -21.64 10.59 -7.74
C GLU A 24 -21.65 10.99 -9.22
N LEU A 25 -21.39 10.03 -10.12
CA LEU A 25 -21.43 10.26 -11.56
C LEU A 25 -22.83 10.64 -12.05
N LEU A 26 -23.86 9.90 -11.59
CA LEU A 26 -25.27 10.17 -11.93
C LEU A 26 -25.72 11.53 -11.39
N SER A 27 -25.31 11.89 -10.17
CA SER A 27 -25.60 13.21 -9.59
C SER A 27 -24.95 14.34 -10.38
N LEU A 28 -23.70 14.13 -10.82
CA LEU A 28 -22.95 15.08 -11.63
C LEU A 28 -23.59 15.26 -13.02
N GLU A 29 -24.01 14.17 -13.66
CA GLU A 29 -24.71 14.21 -14.94
C GLU A 29 -26.01 15.00 -14.86
N ALA A 30 -26.82 14.77 -13.82
CA ALA A 30 -28.04 15.53 -13.57
C ALA A 30 -27.76 17.02 -13.32
N SER A 31 -26.69 17.32 -12.58
CA SER A 31 -26.27 18.70 -12.27
C SER A 31 -25.80 19.45 -13.53
N ILE A 32 -25.07 18.78 -14.42
CA ILE A 32 -24.61 19.36 -15.70
C ILE A 32 -25.79 19.49 -16.67
N SER A 33 -26.67 18.49 -16.76
CA SER A 33 -27.85 18.53 -17.65
C SER A 33 -28.85 19.62 -17.27
N SER A 34 -28.97 19.95 -15.98
CA SER A 34 -29.81 21.04 -15.49
C SER A 34 -29.12 22.41 -15.51
N SER A 35 -27.82 22.45 -15.82
CA SER A 35 -27.02 23.66 -15.82
C SER A 35 -27.26 24.51 -17.06
N THR A 36 -27.43 25.81 -16.86
CA THR A 36 -27.56 26.81 -17.93
C THR A 36 -26.42 27.82 -17.96
N THR A 37 -25.44 27.69 -17.05
CA THR A 37 -24.33 28.63 -16.91
C THR A 37 -22.98 27.95 -17.09
N ILE A 38 -22.08 28.63 -17.80
CA ILE A 38 -20.74 28.12 -18.11
C ILE A 38 -19.94 27.82 -16.83
N GLY A 39 -20.09 28.63 -15.78
CA GLY A 39 -19.39 28.42 -14.50
C GLY A 39 -19.72 27.06 -13.87
N THR A 40 -21.00 26.72 -13.80
CA THR A 40 -21.45 25.41 -13.28
C THR A 40 -21.03 24.23 -14.15
N MET A 41 -20.88 24.42 -15.47
CA MET A 41 -20.32 23.40 -16.35
C MET A 41 -18.82 23.19 -16.09
N CYS A 42 -18.05 24.28 -15.90
CA CYS A 42 -16.63 24.20 -15.53
C CYS A 42 -16.42 23.51 -14.17
N ASP A 43 -17.25 23.84 -13.17
CA ASP A 43 -17.24 23.17 -11.87
C ASP A 43 -17.61 21.68 -12.02
N GLY A 44 -18.55 21.36 -12.91
CA GLY A 44 -18.90 19.99 -13.25
C GLY A 44 -17.73 19.20 -13.83
N LEU A 45 -16.98 19.80 -14.76
CA LEU A 45 -15.78 19.20 -15.35
C LEU A 45 -14.65 19.00 -14.31
N ARG A 46 -14.47 19.94 -13.38
CA ARG A 46 -13.51 19.78 -12.28
C ARG A 46 -13.87 18.59 -11.40
N ARG A 47 -15.14 18.51 -10.97
CA ARG A 47 -15.64 17.38 -10.16
C ARG A 47 -15.54 16.05 -10.91
N LEU A 48 -15.75 16.04 -12.22
CA LEU A 48 -15.55 14.85 -13.04
C LEU A 48 -14.09 14.36 -12.96
N GLY A 49 -13.13 15.28 -13.08
CA GLY A 49 -11.70 14.97 -12.94
C GLY A 49 -11.36 14.38 -11.56
N ASP A 50 -11.96 14.91 -10.49
CA ASP A 50 -11.78 14.40 -9.13
C ASP A 50 -12.31 12.96 -8.99
N ILE A 51 -13.46 12.65 -9.58
CA ILE A 51 -14.04 11.30 -9.60
C ILE A 51 -13.13 10.33 -10.36
N TYR A 52 -12.64 10.71 -11.55
CA TYR A 52 -11.72 9.88 -12.34
C TYR A 52 -10.41 9.61 -11.61
N ASN A 53 -9.87 10.60 -10.89
CA ASN A 53 -8.68 10.42 -10.07
C ASN A 53 -8.94 9.44 -8.90
N GLY A 54 -10.12 9.49 -8.29
CA GLY A 54 -10.56 8.50 -7.30
C GLY A 54 -10.63 7.07 -7.87
N VAL A 55 -11.15 6.92 -9.10
CA VAL A 55 -11.21 5.63 -9.81
C VAL A 55 -9.81 5.13 -10.17
N GLU A 56 -8.94 5.99 -10.68
CA GLU A 56 -7.53 5.64 -10.96
C GLU A 56 -6.82 5.17 -9.69
N GLU A 57 -7.16 5.76 -8.54
CA GLU A 57 -6.63 5.29 -7.28
C GLU A 57 -7.14 3.90 -6.89
N ILE A 58 -8.45 3.63 -7.02
CA ILE A 58 -9.04 2.31 -6.79
C ILE A 58 -8.38 1.25 -7.70
N ILE A 59 -8.18 1.59 -8.98
CA ILE A 59 -7.58 0.70 -9.98
C ILE A 59 -6.06 0.57 -9.79
N GLY A 60 -5.37 1.61 -9.30
CA GLY A 60 -3.92 1.66 -9.10
C GLY A 60 -3.43 1.15 -7.74
N LEU A 61 -4.34 1.10 -6.75
CA LEU A 61 -4.10 0.60 -5.39
C LEU A 61 -3.64 -0.86 -5.27
N PRO A 62 -4.10 -1.85 -6.07
CA PRO A 62 -3.71 -3.24 -5.85
C PRO A 62 -2.25 -3.52 -6.24
N SER A 63 -1.59 -2.68 -7.04
CA SER A 63 -0.22 -2.96 -7.52
C SER A 63 0.86 -2.11 -6.84
N ASN A 64 0.61 -0.82 -6.62
CA ASN A 64 1.68 0.13 -6.25
C ASN A 64 1.92 0.26 -4.74
N GLN A 65 0.89 0.02 -3.92
CA GLN A 65 1.03 0.06 -2.44
C GLN A 65 1.41 -1.30 -1.88
N VAL A 66 0.89 -2.38 -2.48
CA VAL A 66 1.28 -3.76 -2.17
C VAL A 66 2.76 -3.98 -2.50
N GLY A 67 3.25 -3.50 -3.65
CA GLY A 67 4.67 -3.61 -3.99
C GLY A 67 5.60 -2.89 -3.01
N LYS A 68 5.25 -1.69 -2.56
CA LYS A 68 6.08 -0.92 -1.61
C LYS A 68 6.06 -1.50 -0.20
N MET A 69 4.91 -1.99 0.27
CA MET A 69 4.80 -2.61 1.60
C MET A 69 5.46 -3.99 1.62
N LEU A 70 5.28 -4.80 0.58
CA LEU A 70 5.95 -6.08 0.44
C LEU A 70 7.46 -5.94 0.29
N ASN A 71 7.96 -4.91 -0.43
CA ASN A 71 9.40 -4.71 -0.57
C ASN A 71 10.06 -4.42 0.78
N GLY A 72 9.48 -3.55 1.61
CA GLY A 72 10.03 -3.23 2.93
C GLY A 72 10.06 -4.43 3.90
N GLU A 73 9.03 -5.28 3.87
CA GLU A 73 8.99 -6.49 4.70
C GLU A 73 9.92 -7.59 4.14
N MET A 74 10.04 -7.72 2.82
CA MET A 74 10.91 -8.69 2.17
C MET A 74 12.40 -8.36 2.38
N ASP A 75 12.78 -7.08 2.33
CA ASP A 75 14.14 -6.63 2.65
C ASP A 75 14.52 -7.02 4.09
N SER A 76 13.60 -6.84 5.05
CA SER A 76 13.83 -7.22 6.45
C SER A 76 13.99 -8.74 6.66
N SER A 77 13.28 -9.55 5.86
CA SER A 77 13.37 -11.01 5.89
C SER A 77 14.70 -11.51 5.31
N LEU A 78 15.20 -10.85 4.26
CA LEU A 78 16.51 -11.13 3.68
C LEU A 78 17.66 -10.81 4.66
N GLU A 79 17.60 -9.68 5.37
CA GLU A 79 18.58 -9.35 6.42
C GLU A 79 18.62 -10.42 7.53
N LEU A 80 17.47 -10.95 7.93
CA LEU A 80 17.36 -12.06 8.89
C LEU A 80 17.99 -13.36 8.39
N LEU A 81 17.77 -13.71 7.12
CA LEU A 81 18.38 -14.89 6.50
C LEU A 81 19.90 -14.76 6.41
N ASP A 82 20.42 -13.58 6.07
CA ASP A 82 21.86 -13.31 6.04
C ASP A 82 22.49 -13.45 7.44
N LEU A 83 21.83 -12.91 8.47
CA LEU A 83 22.28 -13.07 9.86
C LEU A 83 22.28 -14.55 10.29
N CYS A 84 21.26 -15.32 9.89
CA CYS A 84 21.19 -16.76 10.15
C CYS A 84 22.29 -17.52 9.40
N SER A 85 22.65 -17.10 8.19
CA SER A 85 23.74 -17.68 7.40
C SER A 85 25.10 -17.43 8.08
N ILE A 86 25.34 -16.21 8.54
CA ILE A 86 26.56 -15.83 9.30
C ILE A 86 26.67 -16.67 10.58
N MET A 87 25.57 -16.82 11.32
CA MET A 87 25.59 -17.60 12.56
C MET A 87 25.89 -19.08 12.30
N GLN A 88 25.36 -19.64 11.21
CA GLN A 88 25.68 -21.01 10.78
C GLN A 88 27.14 -21.16 10.36
N GLU A 89 27.70 -20.19 9.64
CA GLU A 89 29.11 -20.20 9.21
C GLU A 89 30.06 -20.16 10.42
N ILE A 90 29.75 -19.36 11.45
CA ILE A 90 30.53 -19.31 12.70
C ILE A 90 30.47 -20.65 13.43
N PHE A 91 29.29 -21.29 13.47
CA PHE A 91 29.11 -22.57 14.16
C PHE A 91 29.84 -23.72 13.44
N VAL A 92 29.81 -23.73 12.10
CA VAL A 92 30.54 -24.70 11.27
C VAL A 92 32.06 -24.45 11.32
N GLY A 93 32.48 -23.19 11.31
CA GLY A 93 33.89 -22.79 11.45
C GLY A 93 34.47 -23.17 12.82
N ALA A 94 33.73 -22.94 13.91
CA ALA A 94 34.14 -23.31 15.26
C ALA A 94 34.25 -24.84 15.46
N ALA A 95 33.42 -25.64 14.79
CA ALA A 95 33.51 -27.10 14.82
C ALA A 95 34.75 -27.64 14.08
N SER A 96 35.29 -26.89 13.10
CA SER A 96 36.48 -27.29 12.33
C SER A 96 37.82 -27.00 13.03
N GLY A 97 37.86 -26.03 13.97
CA GLY A 97 39.07 -25.63 14.69
C GLY A 97 39.54 -26.59 15.80
N SER A 98 38.68 -27.52 16.23
CA SER A 98 38.93 -28.41 17.37
C SER A 98 39.84 -29.61 17.06
N LYS A 99 40.32 -29.77 15.82
CA LYS A 99 41.16 -30.91 15.40
C LYS A 99 42.67 -30.66 15.40
N LYS A 100 43.16 -29.47 15.74
CA LYS A 100 44.60 -29.13 15.73
C LYS A 100 45.14 -28.67 17.09
N ARG A 101 44.80 -29.41 18.14
CA ARG A 101 45.51 -29.41 19.44
C ARG A 101 45.54 -30.83 20.00
N ARG A 102 46.34 -31.69 19.37
CA ARG A 102 46.90 -32.91 19.95
C ARG A 102 48.33 -33.03 19.50
#